data_AF-A0A328PYW6-F1
#
_entry.id   AF-A0A328PYW6-F1
#
_cell.length_a   1.000
_cell.length_b   1.000
_cell.length_c   1.000
_cell.angle_alpha   90.00
_cell.angle_beta   90.00
_cell.angle_gamma   90.00
#
_symmetry.space_group_name_H-M   'P 1'
#
loop_
_entity.id
_entity.type
_entity.pdbx_description
1 polymer ?
#
loop_
_entity_poly.entity_id
_entity_poly.type
_entity_poly.pdbx_seq_one_letter_code
_entity_poly.pdbx_strand_id
1 'polypeptide(L)'
;MVLLIGLTAISAADTGNNTASSVISDNTISADTTSVGSIASTVSDTKTVKSEAKTITKTNSEKLVSDTTKKTIKSNMKNTKKTNSEITVNNDNFDTYFTSNGFTDEVQTGSKINFGTNITRNNHSYVLNKQVTIDGKGNTLSLNTISGSYYGNETGSAFIIDHGASGTQLSNLNFYNTQVFVRNTTDVTVSNVNVTVENQRIGQGVGVFSIRDNASYVTVENSNFKTTNNSGSSTLVLAGASYCNINNNTITGTGNVGNLLYLTTYNVAGVAEDDIELNSYNNITNNVLNGPSTTSLICYGITLTGHDNLIANNNVNVAGQGITTQWGYTDPAAPQNGNNSDRYKGNYYINNTVNRGASFKATNNSTVENNTCSGTVISGVNSTLKNNAFTGVVTLQSGSNATENTITTLKALGNNTIIGNNITLLNITGSNVAMINNTGDSLYVISGLTNITSCND
;
A
#
# COMPACT_ATOMS: atom_id res chain seq x y z
N MET A 1 -2.35 -37.64 -25.30
CA MET A 1 -2.48 -36.19 -25.52
C MET A 1 -3.23 -35.61 -24.33
N VAL A 2 -2.49 -35.19 -23.30
CA VAL A 2 -3.03 -34.65 -22.05
C VAL A 2 -2.51 -33.23 -21.95
N LEU A 3 -3.41 -32.26 -22.02
CA LEU A 3 -3.14 -30.84 -21.94
C LEU A 3 -2.89 -30.50 -20.47
N LEU A 4 -1.63 -30.25 -20.12
CA LEU A 4 -1.22 -29.77 -18.81
C LEU A 4 -1.47 -28.26 -18.77
N ILE A 5 -2.60 -27.86 -18.19
CA ILE A 5 -2.92 -26.46 -17.89
C ILE A 5 -2.44 -26.22 -16.45
N GLY A 6 -1.44 -25.36 -16.28
CA GLY A 6 -0.88 -25.06 -14.96
C GLY A 6 0.32 -24.15 -15.02
N LEU A 7 0.13 -22.91 -15.45
CA LEU A 7 1.00 -21.80 -15.03
C LEU A 7 0.20 -20.94 -14.05
N THR A 8 0.65 -20.96 -12.81
CA THR A 8 0.20 -20.11 -11.71
C THR A 8 0.44 -18.64 -12.03
N ALA A 9 -0.61 -17.84 -11.88
CA ALA A 9 -0.58 -16.39 -12.05
C ALA A 9 0.24 -15.71 -10.93
N ILE A 10 1.12 -14.78 -11.30
CA ILE A 10 1.62 -13.74 -10.38
C ILE A 10 1.27 -12.41 -11.07
N SER A 11 0.07 -11.92 -10.79
CA SER A 11 -0.35 -10.52 -11.06
C SER A 11 -0.02 -9.65 -9.86
N ALA A 12 -0.08 -8.33 -10.03
CA ALA A 12 -0.37 -7.39 -8.92
C ALA A 12 -1.81 -7.55 -8.35
N ALA A 13 -2.40 -8.72 -8.52
CA ALA A 13 -3.68 -9.17 -8.04
C ALA A 13 -3.40 -10.51 -7.37
N ASP A 14 -3.73 -10.57 -6.10
CA ASP A 14 -3.44 -11.69 -5.21
C ASP A 14 -4.37 -12.86 -5.55
N THR A 15 -3.88 -14.10 -5.64
CA THR A 15 -4.69 -15.28 -5.98
C THR A 15 -4.63 -16.31 -4.85
N GLY A 16 -5.40 -16.09 -3.78
CA GLY A 16 -5.58 -17.09 -2.73
C GLY A 16 -6.49 -18.25 -3.17
N ASN A 17 -5.95 -19.47 -3.26
CA ASN A 17 -6.74 -20.70 -3.41
C ASN A 17 -7.03 -21.32 -2.03
N ASN A 18 -8.30 -21.61 -1.72
CA ASN A 18 -8.71 -22.29 -0.49
C ASN A 18 -9.10 -23.75 -0.76
N THR A 19 -8.57 -24.63 0.10
CA THR A 19 -9.01 -26.00 0.44
C THR A 19 -8.89 -27.13 -0.60
N ALA A 20 -7.95 -28.04 -0.36
CA ALA A 20 -8.15 -29.49 -0.53
C ALA A 20 -7.41 -30.26 0.58
N SER A 21 -8.12 -31.20 1.19
CA SER A 21 -7.74 -32.05 2.32
C SER A 21 -6.94 -33.30 1.87
N SER A 22 -6.06 -33.79 2.74
CA SER A 22 -5.34 -35.10 2.74
C SER A 22 -4.34 -35.30 1.60
N VAL A 23 -3.11 -35.80 1.81
CA VAL A 23 -2.73 -37.06 2.47
C VAL A 23 -1.33 -36.95 3.08
N ILE A 24 -1.17 -37.55 4.25
CA ILE A 24 0.11 -37.79 4.94
C ILE A 24 1.00 -38.71 4.08
N SER A 25 2.25 -38.34 3.86
CA SER A 25 3.32 -39.34 3.74
C SER A 25 4.62 -38.78 4.29
N ASP A 26 5.06 -39.40 5.37
CA ASP A 26 6.38 -39.30 5.98
C ASP A 26 7.49 -39.35 4.92
N ASN A 27 8.50 -38.50 5.08
CA ASN A 27 9.87 -38.99 5.00
C ASN A 27 10.83 -38.04 5.72
N THR A 28 11.45 -38.61 6.74
CA THR A 28 12.47 -38.01 7.58
C THR A 28 13.86 -38.40 7.02
N ILE A 29 14.82 -37.43 7.09
CA ILE A 29 16.29 -37.60 7.08
C ILE A 29 16.89 -37.93 5.67
N SER A 30 17.91 -37.24 5.15
CA SER A 30 19.22 -36.98 5.75
C SER A 30 19.94 -35.77 5.15
N ALA A 31 20.66 -35.06 6.02
CA ALA A 31 21.79 -34.24 5.64
C ALA A 31 22.88 -35.10 4.98
N ASP A 32 23.54 -34.57 3.96
CA ASP A 32 24.95 -34.85 3.75
C ASP A 32 25.66 -33.65 3.12
N THR A 33 26.75 -33.28 3.77
CA THR A 33 27.70 -32.24 3.41
C THR A 33 28.73 -32.80 2.47
N THR A 34 28.97 -32.20 1.30
CA THR A 34 30.32 -32.23 0.69
C THR A 34 30.57 -30.99 -0.18
N SER A 35 31.73 -30.41 0.09
CA SER A 35 32.35 -29.23 -0.49
C SER A 35 32.97 -29.49 -1.87
N VAL A 36 32.81 -28.56 -2.81
CA VAL A 36 33.77 -28.20 -3.87
C VAL A 36 33.36 -26.80 -4.36
N GLY A 37 34.17 -25.77 -4.56
CA GLY A 37 35.59 -25.53 -4.45
C GLY A 37 35.82 -24.03 -4.72
N SER A 38 36.83 -23.50 -4.05
CA SER A 38 37.32 -22.11 -4.10
C SER A 38 37.66 -21.58 -5.49
N ILE A 39 37.31 -20.32 -5.76
CA ILE A 39 38.16 -19.40 -6.54
C ILE A 39 38.25 -18.07 -5.79
N ALA A 40 39.47 -17.66 -5.52
CA ALA A 40 39.85 -16.49 -4.75
C ALA A 40 39.79 -15.19 -5.57
N SER A 41 39.47 -14.08 -4.91
CA SER A 41 40.12 -12.80 -5.20
C SER A 41 40.32 -12.01 -3.91
N THR A 42 41.56 -11.94 -3.47
CA THR A 42 42.09 -11.03 -2.45
C THR A 42 42.10 -9.59 -2.94
N VAL A 43 41.53 -8.64 -2.20
CA VAL A 43 42.15 -7.34 -1.91
C VAL A 43 41.73 -6.90 -0.50
N SER A 44 42.75 -6.44 0.22
CA SER A 44 42.90 -6.23 1.65
C SER A 44 42.40 -4.87 2.15
N ASP A 45 42.39 -4.79 3.49
CA ASP A 45 42.65 -3.62 4.34
C ASP A 45 41.45 -2.87 4.96
N THR A 46 40.97 -3.48 6.05
CA THR A 46 40.34 -2.81 7.17
C THR A 46 41.37 -1.94 7.91
N LYS A 47 41.18 -0.61 7.90
CA LYS A 47 41.83 0.29 8.88
C LYS A 47 40.80 0.83 9.86
N THR A 48 40.97 0.38 11.10
CA THR A 48 40.38 0.84 12.34
C THR A 48 40.53 2.35 12.50
N VAL A 49 39.43 3.09 12.69
CA VAL A 49 39.47 4.49 13.12
C VAL A 49 39.05 4.56 14.59
N LYS A 50 40.00 4.95 15.44
CA LYS A 50 39.79 5.29 16.84
C LYS A 50 39.10 6.65 16.95
N SER A 51 38.20 6.73 17.93
CA SER A 51 37.54 7.91 18.44
C SER A 51 38.52 8.99 18.89
N GLU A 52 38.25 10.25 18.56
CA GLU A 52 38.62 11.40 19.39
C GLU A 52 37.60 12.52 19.19
N ALA A 53 37.01 12.95 20.31
CA ALA A 53 36.07 14.05 20.41
C ALA A 53 36.76 15.39 20.09
N LYS A 54 36.06 16.30 19.39
CA LYS A 54 36.50 17.69 19.33
C LYS A 54 35.35 18.68 19.49
N THR A 55 35.60 19.53 20.48
CA THR A 55 34.79 20.57 21.11
C THR A 55 34.30 21.64 20.15
N ILE A 56 33.04 22.03 20.31
CA ILE A 56 32.41 23.20 19.68
C ILE A 56 32.94 24.46 20.35
N THR A 57 33.49 25.41 19.59
CA THR A 57 33.66 26.80 20.06
C THR A 57 33.33 27.78 18.94
N LYS A 58 32.34 28.64 19.21
CA LYS A 58 31.99 29.83 18.42
C LYS A 58 33.12 30.85 18.48
N THR A 59 33.42 31.54 17.37
CA THR A 59 33.91 32.94 17.44
C THR A 59 33.54 33.69 16.16
N ASN A 60 32.95 34.86 16.35
CA ASN A 60 32.67 35.86 15.32
C ASN A 60 33.81 36.89 15.28
N SER A 61 33.98 37.49 14.10
CA SER A 61 34.56 38.82 13.82
C SER A 61 36.08 39.00 14.00
N GLU A 62 36.82 39.26 12.92
CA GLU A 62 37.14 40.63 12.44
C GLU A 62 38.15 40.60 11.26
N LYS A 63 37.71 41.25 10.18
CA LYS A 63 38.41 42.07 9.18
C LYS A 63 39.96 42.13 9.22
N LEU A 64 40.59 41.65 8.15
CA LEU A 64 41.87 42.19 7.63
C LEU A 64 41.84 42.16 6.10
N VAL A 65 42.00 43.35 5.51
CA VAL A 65 42.06 43.61 4.07
C VAL A 65 43.53 43.75 3.68
N SER A 66 43.95 43.08 2.61
CA SER A 66 45.07 43.53 1.78
C SER A 66 44.88 43.04 0.34
N ASP A 67 44.83 44.02 -0.57
CA ASP A 67 44.63 43.91 -2.02
C ASP A 67 45.65 43.01 -2.75
N THR A 68 45.17 42.25 -3.74
CA THR A 68 45.77 42.21 -5.09
C THR A 68 44.81 41.55 -6.11
N THR A 69 44.12 42.42 -6.85
CA THR A 69 43.63 42.28 -8.24
C THR A 69 43.70 40.91 -8.94
N LYS A 70 42.55 40.24 -9.04
CA LYS A 70 42.13 39.50 -10.25
C LYS A 70 40.69 39.85 -10.60
N LYS A 71 40.51 40.40 -11.80
CA LYS A 71 39.24 40.74 -12.46
C LYS A 71 38.25 39.56 -12.35
N THR A 72 37.19 39.72 -11.56
CA THR A 72 35.97 38.93 -11.69
C THR A 72 34.89 39.86 -12.25
N ILE A 73 34.44 39.56 -13.45
CA ILE A 73 33.29 40.20 -14.08
C ILE A 73 32.09 39.91 -13.18
N LYS A 74 31.59 40.94 -12.47
CA LYS A 74 30.28 40.87 -11.81
C LYS A 74 29.23 40.86 -12.91
N SER A 75 28.75 39.68 -13.28
CA SER A 75 27.44 39.59 -13.91
C SER A 75 26.43 40.04 -12.85
N ASN A 76 25.74 41.14 -13.13
CA ASN A 76 24.56 41.53 -12.37
C ASN A 76 23.53 40.42 -12.50
N MET A 77 23.51 39.46 -11.57
CA MET A 77 22.34 38.64 -11.34
C MET A 77 21.27 39.58 -10.80
N LYS A 78 20.46 40.12 -11.72
CA LYS A 78 19.14 40.61 -11.40
C LYS A 78 18.46 39.48 -10.64
N ASN A 79 18.25 39.66 -9.34
CA ASN A 79 17.26 38.90 -8.59
C ASN A 79 15.89 39.36 -9.07
N THR A 80 15.54 39.01 -10.31
CA THR A 80 14.16 39.06 -10.78
C THR A 80 13.44 37.98 -10.01
N LYS A 81 12.62 38.41 -9.05
CA LYS A 81 11.53 37.63 -8.46
C LYS A 81 10.85 36.90 -9.63
N LYS A 82 11.11 35.59 -9.80
CA LYS A 82 10.49 34.80 -10.88
C LYS A 82 8.99 34.87 -10.63
N THR A 83 8.27 35.60 -11.48
CA THR A 83 6.81 35.50 -11.52
C THR A 83 6.49 34.09 -11.96
N ASN A 84 5.85 33.30 -11.10
CA ASN A 84 5.31 32.00 -11.47
C ASN A 84 4.42 32.20 -12.70
N SER A 85 4.75 31.56 -13.81
CA SER A 85 3.96 31.69 -15.04
C SER A 85 2.63 30.96 -14.88
N GLU A 86 1.54 31.65 -15.22
CA GLU A 86 0.22 31.03 -15.38
C GLU A 86 0.06 30.59 -16.83
N ILE A 87 -0.16 29.30 -17.04
CA ILE A 87 -0.27 28.65 -18.33
C ILE A 87 -1.68 28.08 -18.44
N THR A 88 -2.35 28.31 -19.58
CA THR A 88 -3.61 27.62 -19.89
C THR A 88 -3.36 26.67 -21.04
N VAL A 89 -3.53 25.38 -20.78
CA VAL A 89 -3.39 24.33 -21.80
C VAL A 89 -4.75 23.97 -22.40
N ASN A 90 -4.74 23.66 -23.68
CA ASN A 90 -5.86 23.19 -24.46
C ASN A 90 -5.37 22.08 -25.40
N ASN A 91 -6.29 21.55 -26.20
CA ASN A 91 -5.95 20.45 -27.08
C ASN A 91 -4.90 20.80 -28.16
N ASP A 92 -4.71 22.06 -28.52
CA ASP A 92 -3.79 22.49 -29.58
C ASP A 92 -2.37 22.75 -29.05
N ASN A 93 -2.24 23.21 -27.81
CA ASN A 93 -0.96 23.62 -27.23
C ASN A 93 -0.43 22.69 -26.12
N PHE A 94 -1.14 21.61 -25.77
CA PHE A 94 -0.73 20.73 -24.67
C PHE A 94 0.72 20.21 -24.83
N ASP A 95 1.09 19.75 -26.02
CA ASP A 95 2.41 19.17 -26.30
C ASP A 95 3.53 20.23 -26.39
N THR A 96 3.19 21.52 -26.38
CA THR A 96 4.16 22.62 -26.24
C THR A 96 4.71 22.69 -24.82
N TYR A 97 3.94 22.24 -23.83
CA TYR A 97 4.30 22.30 -22.41
C TYR A 97 4.69 20.93 -21.86
N PHE A 98 3.89 19.91 -22.18
CA PHE A 98 4.05 18.54 -21.67
C PHE A 98 4.74 17.65 -22.70
N THR A 99 5.81 16.97 -22.30
CA THR A 99 6.51 16.00 -23.16
C THR A 99 6.82 14.69 -22.42
N SER A 100 7.24 13.66 -23.15
CA SER A 100 7.68 12.40 -22.59
C SER A 100 9.00 12.49 -21.80
N ASN A 101 9.78 13.56 -22.00
CA ASN A 101 11.09 13.76 -21.37
C ASN A 101 11.04 14.77 -20.21
N GLY A 102 9.84 15.25 -19.85
CA GLY A 102 9.66 16.33 -18.89
C GLY A 102 8.91 17.51 -19.48
N PHE A 103 8.74 18.56 -18.67
CA PHE A 103 8.25 19.83 -19.18
C PHE A 103 9.27 20.51 -20.12
N THR A 104 8.78 21.26 -21.10
CA THR A 104 9.62 22.18 -21.88
C THR A 104 10.15 23.35 -21.04
N ASP A 105 11.00 24.19 -21.63
CA ASP A 105 11.53 25.39 -20.96
C ASP A 105 10.48 26.47 -20.74
N GLU A 106 9.31 26.37 -21.36
CA GLU A 106 8.20 27.30 -21.14
C GLU A 106 7.55 27.12 -19.75
N VAL A 107 7.66 25.92 -19.17
CA VAL A 107 7.21 25.64 -17.81
C VAL A 107 8.36 25.81 -16.83
N GLN A 108 8.15 26.63 -15.82
CA GLN A 108 9.12 26.91 -14.78
C GLN A 108 8.70 26.22 -13.48
N THR A 109 9.66 25.94 -12.59
CA THR A 109 9.33 25.51 -11.22
C THR A 109 8.43 26.55 -10.57
N GLY A 110 7.31 26.11 -9.99
CA GLY A 110 6.28 26.95 -9.39
C GLY A 110 5.22 27.45 -10.39
N SER A 111 5.30 27.10 -11.67
CA SER A 111 4.25 27.46 -12.65
C SER A 111 2.88 26.93 -12.24
N LYS A 112 1.85 27.73 -12.54
CA LYS A 112 0.45 27.33 -12.39
C LYS A 112 -0.10 26.96 -13.77
N ILE A 113 -0.59 25.74 -13.92
CA ILE A 113 -1.11 25.21 -15.18
C ILE A 113 -2.60 24.95 -15.01
N ASN A 114 -3.41 25.58 -15.86
CA ASN A 114 -4.85 25.39 -15.90
C ASN A 114 -5.22 24.61 -17.16
N PHE A 115 -6.06 23.58 -17.04
CA PHE A 115 -6.67 22.96 -18.20
C PHE A 115 -7.86 23.82 -18.65
N GLY A 116 -7.79 24.33 -19.88
CA GLY A 116 -8.84 25.14 -20.50
C GLY A 116 -9.88 24.32 -21.26
N THR A 117 -9.52 23.11 -21.69
CA THR A 117 -10.40 22.16 -22.39
C THR A 117 -10.06 20.73 -22.00
N ASN A 118 -10.91 19.78 -22.41
CA ASN A 118 -10.53 18.38 -22.48
C ASN A 118 -9.35 18.20 -23.44
N ILE A 119 -8.48 17.25 -23.15
CA ILE A 119 -7.28 16.91 -23.93
C ILE A 119 -7.27 15.41 -24.17
N THR A 120 -7.12 15.03 -25.45
CA THR A 120 -7.01 13.63 -25.83
C THR A 120 -5.70 13.39 -26.57
N ARG A 121 -4.96 12.39 -26.13
CA ARG A 121 -3.70 11.92 -26.72
C ARG A 121 -3.73 10.39 -26.72
N ASN A 122 -3.07 9.77 -27.68
CA ASN A 122 -3.00 8.32 -27.77
C ASN A 122 -1.53 7.90 -27.80
N ASN A 123 -1.17 6.85 -27.07
CA ASN A 123 0.17 6.24 -27.14
C ASN A 123 1.33 7.19 -26.77
N HIS A 124 1.09 8.23 -25.97
CA HIS A 124 2.11 9.16 -25.49
C HIS A 124 2.08 9.29 -23.97
N SER A 125 3.26 9.22 -23.35
CA SER A 125 3.44 9.49 -21.92
C SER A 125 3.92 10.91 -21.71
N TYR A 126 3.55 11.48 -20.56
CA TYR A 126 3.89 12.85 -20.18
C TYR A 126 4.50 12.86 -18.79
N VAL A 127 5.70 13.46 -18.67
CA VAL A 127 6.49 13.47 -17.44
C VAL A 127 6.51 14.87 -16.86
N LEU A 128 6.19 14.98 -15.58
CA LEU A 128 6.34 16.17 -14.78
C LEU A 128 7.64 16.02 -14.00
N ASN A 129 8.59 16.89 -14.30
CA ASN A 129 9.92 16.89 -13.70
C ASN A 129 10.26 18.23 -13.03
N LYS A 130 9.24 19.07 -12.78
CA LYS A 130 9.32 20.35 -12.08
C LYS A 130 8.11 20.47 -11.15
N GLN A 131 8.30 21.05 -9.97
CA GLN A 131 7.19 21.40 -9.08
C GLN A 131 6.23 22.36 -9.81
N VAL A 132 4.94 22.03 -9.83
CA VAL A 132 3.90 22.89 -10.43
C VAL A 132 2.61 22.84 -9.60
N THR A 133 1.71 23.79 -9.86
CA THR A 133 0.30 23.67 -9.45
C THR A 133 -0.55 23.42 -10.68
N ILE A 134 -1.32 22.35 -10.68
CA ILE A 134 -2.24 21.98 -11.77
C ILE A 134 -3.67 22.10 -11.27
N ASP A 135 -4.48 22.88 -11.99
CA ASP A 135 -5.93 22.93 -11.84
C ASP A 135 -6.58 22.43 -13.13
N GLY A 136 -7.21 21.27 -13.06
CA GLY A 136 -7.91 20.66 -14.18
C GLY A 136 -9.21 21.39 -14.55
N LYS A 137 -9.77 22.23 -13.66
CA LYS A 137 -11.05 22.92 -13.85
C LYS A 137 -12.21 22.00 -14.27
N GLY A 138 -12.17 20.73 -13.86
CA GLY A 138 -13.13 19.70 -14.22
C GLY A 138 -12.96 19.13 -15.64
N ASN A 139 -11.90 19.51 -16.37
CA ASN A 139 -11.61 18.94 -17.68
C ASN A 139 -10.99 17.55 -17.57
N THR A 140 -10.98 16.83 -18.69
CA THR A 140 -10.50 15.46 -18.80
C THR A 140 -9.22 15.38 -19.62
N LEU A 141 -8.22 14.66 -19.08
CA LEU A 141 -7.09 14.13 -19.83
C LEU A 141 -7.36 12.66 -20.17
N SER A 142 -7.32 12.34 -21.47
CA SER A 142 -7.49 10.99 -21.99
C SER A 142 -6.23 10.57 -22.74
N LEU A 143 -5.48 9.60 -22.22
CA LEU A 143 -4.32 9.01 -22.89
C LEU A 143 -4.64 7.71 -23.65
N ASN A 144 -5.84 7.15 -23.42
CA ASN A 144 -6.29 5.86 -23.95
C ASN A 144 -5.22 4.76 -23.80
N THR A 145 -4.61 4.70 -22.62
CA THR A 145 -3.52 3.79 -22.27
C THR A 145 -3.91 2.34 -22.53
N ILE A 146 -3.00 1.56 -23.11
CA ILE A 146 -3.10 0.10 -23.15
C ILE A 146 -1.79 -0.46 -22.61
N SER A 147 -1.83 -1.18 -21.50
CA SER A 147 -0.65 -1.91 -21.01
C SER A 147 -0.32 -3.04 -21.98
N GLY A 148 0.96 -3.21 -22.33
CA GLY A 148 1.45 -4.22 -23.28
C GLY A 148 1.65 -5.60 -22.65
N SER A 149 2.15 -5.62 -21.41
CA SER A 149 2.48 -6.84 -20.68
C SER A 149 1.69 -6.98 -19.38
N TYR A 150 1.68 -8.20 -18.84
CA TYR A 150 1.04 -8.52 -17.56
C TYR A 150 1.92 -8.15 -16.35
N TYR A 151 3.24 -8.22 -16.51
CA TYR A 151 4.22 -8.08 -15.44
C TYR A 151 4.63 -6.63 -15.13
N GLY A 152 4.03 -5.65 -15.79
CA GLY A 152 4.34 -4.24 -15.54
C GLY A 152 5.60 -3.71 -16.19
N ASN A 153 6.29 -4.50 -17.01
CA ASN A 153 7.43 -4.05 -17.82
C ASN A 153 7.01 -3.26 -19.07
N GLU A 154 5.72 -3.33 -19.47
CA GLU A 154 5.16 -2.56 -20.58
C GLU A 154 3.83 -1.92 -20.14
N THR A 155 3.93 -0.77 -19.46
CA THR A 155 2.77 -0.15 -18.80
C THR A 155 1.85 0.61 -19.78
N GLY A 156 2.39 1.03 -20.93
CA GLY A 156 1.70 1.87 -21.92
C GLY A 156 1.90 3.36 -21.64
N SER A 157 1.01 4.20 -22.18
CA SER A 157 1.00 5.65 -21.93
C SER A 157 0.67 5.98 -20.48
N ALA A 158 1.34 6.98 -19.90
CA ALA A 158 1.06 7.41 -18.54
C ALA A 158 1.26 8.92 -18.34
N PHE A 159 0.54 9.47 -17.37
CA PHE A 159 0.81 10.78 -16.79
C PHE A 159 1.64 10.59 -15.52
N ILE A 160 2.87 11.12 -15.50
CA ILE A 160 3.88 10.74 -14.52
C ILE A 160 4.33 11.97 -13.74
N ILE A 161 4.07 12.00 -12.45
CA ILE A 161 4.68 12.93 -11.49
C ILE A 161 5.97 12.27 -10.99
N ASP A 162 7.10 12.77 -11.45
CA ASP A 162 8.41 12.13 -11.28
C ASP A 162 9.30 12.86 -10.26
N HIS A 163 10.50 12.34 -10.02
CA HIS A 163 11.41 12.80 -8.96
C HIS A 163 11.68 14.31 -8.93
N GLY A 164 11.66 15.01 -10.07
CA GLY A 164 11.87 16.46 -10.15
C GLY A 164 10.64 17.30 -9.78
N ALA A 165 9.48 16.67 -9.59
CA ALA A 165 8.20 17.33 -9.37
C ALA A 165 7.73 17.31 -7.91
N SER A 166 8.63 17.09 -6.95
CA SER A 166 8.30 17.15 -5.51
C SER A 166 7.63 18.47 -5.14
N GLY A 167 6.62 18.41 -4.28
CA GLY A 167 5.82 19.59 -3.91
C GLY A 167 4.71 19.95 -4.91
N THR A 168 4.43 19.10 -5.91
CA THR A 168 3.38 19.36 -6.92
C THR A 168 2.00 19.23 -6.33
N GLN A 169 1.13 20.19 -6.63
CA GLN A 169 -0.28 20.17 -6.26
C GLN A 169 -1.12 19.97 -7.52
N LEU A 170 -1.92 18.91 -7.58
CA LEU A 170 -2.83 18.62 -8.70
C LEU A 170 -4.26 18.54 -8.17
N SER A 171 -5.17 19.27 -8.81
CA SER A 171 -6.58 19.30 -8.41
C SER A 171 -7.55 19.37 -9.58
N ASN A 172 -8.78 18.94 -9.37
CA ASN A 172 -9.92 19.14 -10.29
C ASN A 172 -9.70 18.59 -11.72
N LEU A 173 -8.84 17.60 -11.90
CA LEU A 173 -8.56 16.99 -13.21
C LEU A 173 -9.20 15.61 -13.28
N ASN A 174 -9.86 15.31 -14.38
CA ASN A 174 -10.35 13.97 -14.66
C ASN A 174 -9.33 13.23 -15.53
N PHE A 175 -9.07 11.98 -15.19
CA PHE A 175 -8.27 11.04 -15.97
C PHE A 175 -9.21 9.98 -16.53
N TYR A 176 -9.31 9.88 -17.85
CA TYR A 176 -10.10 8.84 -18.52
C TYR A 176 -9.18 7.90 -19.29
N ASN A 177 -9.30 6.61 -19.03
CA ASN A 177 -8.45 5.55 -19.59
C ASN A 177 -6.97 5.96 -19.63
N THR A 178 -6.49 6.48 -18.49
CA THR A 178 -5.15 7.05 -18.34
C THR A 178 -4.50 6.43 -17.13
N GLN A 179 -3.30 5.91 -17.30
CA GLN A 179 -2.47 5.49 -16.16
C GLN A 179 -1.79 6.71 -15.53
N VAL A 180 -1.76 6.75 -14.21
CA VAL A 180 -1.14 7.83 -13.45
C VAL A 180 -0.10 7.26 -12.49
N PHE A 181 1.10 7.86 -12.51
CA PHE A 181 2.17 7.54 -11.58
C PHE A 181 2.56 8.76 -10.75
N VAL A 182 2.77 8.53 -9.46
CA VAL A 182 3.54 9.40 -8.58
C VAL A 182 4.74 8.58 -8.15
N ARG A 183 5.89 8.78 -8.79
CA ARG A 183 7.04 7.89 -8.66
C ARG A 183 8.27 8.61 -8.13
N ASN A 184 8.97 7.98 -7.18
CA ASN A 184 10.24 8.44 -6.63
C ASN A 184 10.27 9.96 -6.31
N THR A 185 9.17 10.46 -5.74
CA THR A 185 8.96 11.88 -5.47
C THR A 185 8.28 12.07 -4.12
N THR A 186 8.21 13.30 -3.64
CA THR A 186 7.69 13.60 -2.31
C THR A 186 6.85 14.87 -2.25
N ASP A 187 6.08 15.02 -1.18
CA ASP A 187 5.24 16.20 -0.90
C ASP A 187 4.24 16.52 -2.02
N VAL A 188 3.69 15.50 -2.67
CA VAL A 188 2.71 15.67 -3.77
C VAL A 188 1.29 15.60 -3.21
N THR A 189 0.43 16.53 -3.59
CA THR A 189 -1.02 16.45 -3.30
C THR A 189 -1.82 16.26 -4.58
N VAL A 190 -2.69 15.26 -4.59
CA VAL A 190 -3.70 15.00 -5.63
C VAL A 190 -5.07 15.06 -4.98
N SER A 191 -5.91 16.01 -5.41
CA SER A 191 -7.20 16.26 -4.75
C SER A 191 -8.35 16.49 -5.72
N ASN A 192 -9.55 16.07 -5.36
CA ASN A 192 -10.76 16.29 -6.18
C ASN A 192 -10.59 15.83 -7.65
N VAL A 193 -9.98 14.66 -7.86
CA VAL A 193 -9.81 14.08 -9.20
C VAL A 193 -10.83 12.97 -9.44
N ASN A 194 -11.18 12.74 -10.71
CA ASN A 194 -11.86 11.51 -11.12
C ASN A 194 -10.91 10.66 -11.95
N VAL A 195 -10.65 9.43 -11.55
CA VAL A 195 -9.88 8.45 -12.35
C VAL A 195 -10.85 7.39 -12.84
N THR A 196 -11.09 7.34 -14.13
CA THR A 196 -12.04 6.41 -14.76
C THR A 196 -11.34 5.51 -15.75
N VAL A 197 -11.48 4.19 -15.56
CA VAL A 197 -11.08 3.16 -16.53
C VAL A 197 -12.31 2.37 -16.95
N GLU A 198 -12.59 2.33 -18.25
CA GLU A 198 -13.71 1.59 -18.83
C GLU A 198 -13.25 0.66 -19.94
N ASN A 199 -13.38 -0.65 -19.69
CA ASN A 199 -13.17 -1.74 -20.64
C ASN A 199 -11.81 -1.69 -21.35
N GLN A 200 -10.77 -1.27 -20.63
CA GLN A 200 -9.42 -1.13 -21.18
C GLN A 200 -8.38 -1.71 -20.23
N ARG A 201 -7.44 -2.47 -20.80
CA ARG A 201 -6.33 -3.08 -20.05
C ARG A 201 -5.34 -2.02 -19.62
N ILE A 202 -5.48 -1.53 -18.39
CA ILE A 202 -4.65 -0.46 -17.80
C ILE A 202 -4.22 -0.88 -16.40
N GLY A 203 -2.94 -0.68 -16.08
CA GLY A 203 -2.39 -0.92 -14.75
C GLY A 203 -1.80 -2.31 -14.53
N GLN A 204 -1.56 -3.06 -15.60
CA GLN A 204 -1.04 -4.43 -15.47
C GLN A 204 0.30 -4.46 -14.73
N GLY A 205 0.36 -5.26 -13.67
CA GLY A 205 1.52 -5.39 -12.80
C GLY A 205 1.82 -4.21 -11.87
N VAL A 206 1.15 -3.05 -12.02
CA VAL A 206 1.59 -1.80 -11.38
C VAL A 206 0.48 -0.90 -10.82
N GLY A 207 -0.78 -1.12 -11.20
CA GLY A 207 -1.93 -0.30 -10.81
C GLY A 207 -2.30 0.79 -11.82
N VAL A 208 -3.58 1.20 -11.81
CA VAL A 208 -4.10 2.30 -12.65
C VAL A 208 -3.57 3.65 -12.16
N PHE A 209 -3.75 3.93 -10.88
CA PHE A 209 -3.11 5.05 -10.19
C PHE A 209 -2.13 4.47 -9.18
N SER A 210 -0.84 4.76 -9.34
CA SER A 210 0.20 4.13 -8.52
C SER A 210 1.16 5.15 -7.94
N ILE A 211 1.22 5.19 -6.60
CA ILE A 211 2.23 5.90 -5.81
C ILE A 211 3.34 4.89 -5.54
N ARG A 212 4.53 5.09 -6.11
CA ARG A 212 5.46 3.97 -6.27
C ARG A 212 6.93 4.36 -6.23
N ASP A 213 7.78 3.34 -6.20
CA ASP A 213 9.23 3.46 -6.33
C ASP A 213 9.81 4.43 -5.30
N ASN A 214 9.55 4.16 -4.02
CA ASN A 214 10.00 4.96 -2.87
C ASN A 214 9.44 6.39 -2.81
N ALA A 215 8.27 6.63 -3.40
CA ALA A 215 7.51 7.86 -3.18
C ALA A 215 7.03 7.96 -1.72
N SER A 216 7.00 9.18 -1.17
CA SER A 216 6.60 9.41 0.22
C SER A 216 5.94 10.77 0.44
N TYR A 217 5.17 10.92 1.52
CA TYR A 217 4.45 12.16 1.82
C TYR A 217 3.50 12.58 0.70
N VAL A 218 2.90 11.60 0.01
CA VAL A 218 1.91 11.83 -1.05
C VAL A 218 0.51 11.82 -0.43
N THR A 219 -0.27 12.85 -0.70
CA THR A 219 -1.69 12.92 -0.30
C THR A 219 -2.58 12.72 -1.53
N VAL A 220 -3.52 11.78 -1.42
CA VAL A 220 -4.60 11.58 -2.39
C VAL A 220 -5.93 11.68 -1.65
N GLU A 221 -6.70 12.73 -1.95
CA GLU A 221 -7.91 13.00 -1.18
C GLU A 221 -9.11 13.52 -1.96
N ASN A 222 -10.31 13.35 -1.39
CA ASN A 222 -11.56 13.86 -1.93
C ASN A 222 -11.80 13.42 -3.39
N SER A 223 -11.29 12.26 -3.78
CA SER A 223 -11.21 11.83 -5.18
C SER A 223 -12.05 10.57 -5.42
N ASN A 224 -12.40 10.35 -6.68
CA ASN A 224 -13.22 9.22 -7.10
C ASN A 224 -12.49 8.37 -8.14
N PHE A 225 -12.40 7.08 -7.89
CA PHE A 225 -11.74 6.09 -8.73
C PHE A 225 -12.78 5.07 -9.18
N LYS A 226 -12.94 4.90 -10.49
CA LYS A 226 -13.88 3.95 -11.09
C LYS A 226 -13.16 3.09 -12.10
N THR A 227 -13.08 1.79 -11.84
CA THR A 227 -12.45 0.82 -12.73
C THR A 227 -13.46 -0.22 -13.17
N THR A 228 -13.62 -0.41 -14.47
CA THR A 228 -14.52 -1.41 -15.07
C THR A 228 -13.76 -2.28 -16.06
N ASN A 229 -13.75 -3.59 -15.83
CA ASN A 229 -13.17 -4.60 -16.74
C ASN A 229 -11.77 -4.25 -17.25
N ASN A 230 -10.83 -3.88 -16.36
CA ASN A 230 -9.48 -3.51 -16.74
C ASN A 230 -8.51 -4.69 -16.89
N SER A 231 -9.06 -5.91 -16.98
CA SER A 231 -8.31 -7.17 -17.04
C SER A 231 -7.59 -7.52 -15.73
N GLY A 232 -8.19 -7.22 -14.58
CA GLY A 232 -7.71 -7.70 -13.29
C GLY A 232 -6.61 -6.85 -12.64
N SER A 233 -6.39 -5.61 -13.10
CA SER A 233 -5.37 -4.73 -12.52
C SER A 233 -5.93 -3.91 -11.35
N SER A 234 -5.08 -3.63 -10.36
CA SER A 234 -5.47 -2.88 -9.16
C SER A 234 -5.77 -1.41 -9.46
N THR A 235 -6.70 -0.81 -8.71
CA THR A 235 -7.19 0.56 -8.99
C THR A 235 -6.27 1.63 -8.41
N LEU A 236 -6.12 1.67 -7.09
CA LEU A 236 -5.22 2.59 -6.39
C LEU A 236 -4.13 1.79 -5.68
N VAL A 237 -2.88 2.08 -5.99
CA VAL A 237 -1.73 1.28 -5.52
C VAL A 237 -0.70 2.16 -4.82
N LEU A 238 -0.19 1.67 -3.70
CA LEU A 238 1.02 2.13 -3.03
C LEU A 238 2.05 1.01 -3.18
N ALA A 239 3.10 1.23 -3.98
CA ALA A 239 4.08 0.21 -4.30
C ALA A 239 5.47 0.63 -3.80
N GLY A 240 5.80 0.22 -2.57
CA GLY A 240 6.98 0.68 -1.85
C GLY A 240 6.87 2.16 -1.49
N ALA A 241 5.69 2.62 -1.07
CA ALA A 241 5.43 4.01 -0.74
C ALA A 241 5.05 4.17 0.75
N SER A 242 5.66 5.14 1.42
CA SER A 242 5.55 5.32 2.88
C SER A 242 5.12 6.74 3.25
N TYR A 243 4.57 6.94 4.44
CA TYR A 243 4.10 8.25 4.92
C TYR A 243 3.03 8.92 4.02
N CYS A 244 2.27 8.15 3.25
CA CYS A 244 1.24 8.67 2.36
C CYS A 244 -0.12 8.80 3.08
N ASN A 245 -0.96 9.72 2.61
CA ASN A 245 -2.31 9.93 3.12
C ASN A 245 -3.34 9.67 2.00
N ILE A 246 -4.10 8.60 2.13
CA ILE A 246 -5.22 8.24 1.25
C ILE A 246 -6.51 8.49 2.01
N ASN A 247 -7.11 9.66 1.79
CA ASN A 247 -8.17 10.18 2.65
C ASN A 247 -9.45 10.55 1.88
N ASN A 248 -10.61 10.14 2.38
CA ASN A 248 -11.91 10.58 1.86
C ASN A 248 -12.08 10.34 0.35
N ASN A 249 -11.68 9.16 -0.13
CA ASN A 249 -11.85 8.77 -1.53
C ASN A 249 -12.99 7.76 -1.69
N THR A 250 -13.59 7.74 -2.87
CA THR A 250 -14.49 6.66 -3.30
C THR A 250 -13.78 5.80 -4.35
N ILE A 251 -13.67 4.49 -4.12
CA ILE A 251 -12.98 3.56 -5.01
C ILE A 251 -13.97 2.47 -5.42
N THR A 252 -14.31 2.40 -6.70
CA THR A 252 -15.33 1.50 -7.23
C THR A 252 -14.76 0.60 -8.32
N GLY A 253 -14.88 -0.72 -8.13
CA GLY A 253 -14.49 -1.73 -9.11
C GLY A 253 -15.70 -2.51 -9.63
N THR A 254 -15.81 -2.68 -10.94
CA THR A 254 -16.88 -3.45 -11.60
C THR A 254 -16.32 -4.50 -12.56
N GLY A 255 -16.83 -5.72 -12.48
CA GLY A 255 -16.45 -6.81 -13.39
C GLY A 255 -15.04 -7.33 -13.12
N ASN A 256 -14.27 -7.58 -14.19
CA ASN A 256 -12.91 -8.13 -14.06
C ASN A 256 -11.88 -7.04 -13.70
N VAL A 257 -11.68 -6.84 -12.40
CA VAL A 257 -10.77 -5.84 -11.81
C VAL A 257 -9.88 -6.47 -10.73
N GLY A 258 -8.74 -5.83 -10.45
CA GLY A 258 -7.85 -6.24 -9.36
C GLY A 258 -8.26 -5.63 -8.02
N ASN A 259 -7.33 -5.57 -7.06
CA ASN A 259 -7.56 -4.95 -5.75
C ASN A 259 -8.01 -3.49 -5.90
N LEU A 260 -8.93 -3.05 -5.04
CA LEU A 260 -9.41 -1.67 -5.06
C LEU A 260 -8.33 -0.72 -4.51
N LEU A 261 -7.78 -1.05 -3.35
CA LEU A 261 -6.64 -0.37 -2.74
C LEU A 261 -5.57 -1.39 -2.34
N TYR A 262 -4.34 -1.19 -2.80
CA TYR A 262 -3.27 -2.19 -2.63
C TYR A 262 -1.94 -1.56 -2.19
N LEU A 263 -1.43 -1.96 -1.03
CA LEU A 263 -0.06 -1.72 -0.61
C LEU A 263 0.77 -2.97 -0.98
N THR A 264 1.80 -2.80 -1.80
CA THR A 264 2.55 -3.92 -2.39
C THR A 264 4.05 -3.70 -2.50
N THR A 265 4.81 -4.78 -2.50
CA THR A 265 6.25 -4.77 -2.83
C THR A 265 6.55 -5.27 -4.25
N TYR A 266 5.53 -5.66 -5.04
CA TYR A 266 5.73 -6.17 -6.39
C TYR A 266 6.09 -5.08 -7.40
N ASN A 267 7.02 -5.41 -8.29
CA ASN A 267 7.42 -4.57 -9.43
C ASN A 267 7.87 -3.16 -9.02
N VAL A 268 8.50 -3.02 -7.86
CA VAL A 268 9.04 -1.76 -7.34
C VAL A 268 10.51 -1.62 -7.73
N ALA A 269 10.87 -0.50 -8.34
CA ALA A 269 12.24 -0.26 -8.74
C ALA A 269 13.12 0.12 -7.53
N GLY A 270 14.31 -0.49 -7.44
CA GLY A 270 15.36 -0.07 -6.51
C GLY A 270 15.17 -0.49 -5.04
N VAL A 271 14.21 -1.37 -4.76
CA VAL A 271 13.97 -1.92 -3.41
C VAL A 271 13.83 -3.44 -3.46
N ALA A 272 14.22 -4.13 -2.40
CA ALA A 272 14.05 -5.57 -2.31
C ALA A 272 12.57 -5.90 -2.02
N GLU A 273 12.02 -6.94 -2.67
CA GLU A 273 10.61 -7.32 -2.47
C GLU A 273 10.29 -7.76 -1.05
N ASP A 274 11.32 -8.18 -0.30
CA ASP A 274 11.22 -8.58 1.08
C ASP A 274 11.54 -7.44 2.07
N ASP A 275 11.89 -6.23 1.63
CA ASP A 275 12.21 -5.14 2.54
C ASP A 275 11.02 -4.80 3.47
N ILE A 276 11.32 -4.81 4.77
CA ILE A 276 10.34 -4.82 5.86
C ILE A 276 9.82 -3.42 6.16
N GLU A 277 10.59 -2.39 5.80
CA GLU A 277 10.25 -0.99 6.10
C GLU A 277 9.45 -0.33 4.95
N LEU A 278 9.16 -1.09 3.89
CA LEU A 278 8.33 -0.62 2.77
C LEU A 278 6.85 -0.59 3.14
N ASN A 279 6.14 0.36 2.54
CA ASN A 279 4.70 0.54 2.73
C ASN A 279 4.31 0.77 4.20
N SER A 280 5.09 1.60 4.88
CA SER A 280 4.91 1.86 6.31
C SER A 280 4.47 3.30 6.60
N TYR A 281 3.83 3.50 7.75
CA TYR A 281 3.37 4.81 8.23
C TYR A 281 2.36 5.51 7.31
N ASN A 282 1.63 4.76 6.49
CA ASN A 282 0.57 5.31 5.64
C ASN A 282 -0.75 5.46 6.41
N ASN A 283 -1.50 6.50 6.08
CA ASN A 283 -2.84 6.74 6.59
C ASN A 283 -3.86 6.43 5.48
N ILE A 284 -4.66 5.38 5.65
CA ILE A 284 -5.75 5.00 4.75
C ILE A 284 -7.05 5.26 5.51
N THR A 285 -7.64 6.44 5.31
CA THR A 285 -8.71 6.92 6.17
C THR A 285 -9.95 7.42 5.44
N ASN A 286 -11.12 7.21 6.03
CA ASN A 286 -12.40 7.76 5.56
C ASN A 286 -12.76 7.37 4.11
N ASN A 287 -12.25 6.27 3.58
CA ASN A 287 -12.52 5.87 2.20
C ASN A 287 -13.76 4.99 2.11
N VAL A 288 -14.45 5.05 0.97
CA VAL A 288 -15.54 4.13 0.61
C VAL A 288 -15.07 3.25 -0.53
N LEU A 289 -15.05 1.94 -0.33
CA LEU A 289 -14.60 0.97 -1.32
C LEU A 289 -15.78 0.08 -1.74
N ASN A 290 -16.12 0.08 -3.03
CA ASN A 290 -17.24 -0.67 -3.59
C ASN A 290 -16.72 -1.66 -4.63
N GLY A 291 -16.76 -2.95 -4.30
CA GLY A 291 -16.28 -4.01 -5.19
C GLY A 291 -17.39 -4.70 -5.99
N PRO A 292 -17.01 -5.58 -6.92
CA PRO A 292 -17.95 -6.44 -7.63
C PRO A 292 -18.88 -7.19 -6.68
N SER A 293 -20.10 -7.51 -7.16
CA SER A 293 -21.11 -8.11 -6.29
C SER A 293 -20.89 -9.58 -5.96
N THR A 294 -20.04 -10.24 -6.73
CA THR A 294 -19.65 -11.63 -6.57
C THR A 294 -18.20 -11.70 -6.11
N THR A 295 -17.87 -12.69 -5.30
CA THR A 295 -16.49 -12.95 -4.88
C THR A 295 -15.58 -13.08 -6.10
N SER A 296 -14.48 -12.34 -6.08
CA SER A 296 -13.40 -12.45 -7.05
C SER A 296 -12.17 -13.02 -6.36
N LEU A 297 -11.42 -13.87 -7.06
CA LEU A 297 -10.15 -14.36 -6.56
C LEU A 297 -9.06 -13.28 -6.57
N ILE A 298 -9.26 -12.19 -7.30
CA ILE A 298 -8.23 -11.18 -7.59
C ILE A 298 -8.63 -9.73 -7.22
N CYS A 299 -9.88 -9.51 -6.79
CA CYS A 299 -10.36 -8.19 -6.38
C CYS A 299 -10.68 -8.21 -4.89
N TYR A 300 -9.78 -7.65 -4.08
CA TYR A 300 -9.99 -7.43 -2.66
C TYR A 300 -10.22 -5.94 -2.37
N GLY A 301 -10.78 -5.63 -1.20
CA GLY A 301 -11.04 -4.24 -0.79
C GLY A 301 -9.75 -3.47 -0.52
N ILE A 302 -9.16 -3.72 0.66
CA ILE A 302 -7.87 -3.19 1.08
C ILE A 302 -6.93 -4.37 1.28
N THR A 303 -5.90 -4.46 0.43
CA THR A 303 -4.82 -5.45 0.57
C THR A 303 -3.57 -4.71 1.00
N LEU A 304 -2.87 -5.18 2.04
CA LEU A 304 -1.69 -4.47 2.51
C LEU A 304 -0.48 -5.34 2.85
N THR A 305 0.67 -4.69 2.77
CA THR A 305 1.97 -5.09 3.31
C THR A 305 2.55 -3.89 4.07
N GLY A 306 3.61 -4.12 4.85
CA GLY A 306 4.24 -3.11 5.69
C GLY A 306 3.64 -3.00 7.10
N HIS A 307 4.11 -2.01 7.85
CA HIS A 307 3.78 -1.83 9.27
C HIS A 307 3.50 -0.36 9.63
N ASP A 308 3.02 -0.13 10.85
CA ASP A 308 2.68 1.19 11.39
C ASP A 308 1.71 2.00 10.51
N ASN A 309 0.93 1.31 9.66
CA ASN A 309 -0.12 1.96 8.89
C ASN A 309 -1.37 2.13 9.74
N LEU A 310 -2.07 3.23 9.52
CA LEU A 310 -3.40 3.49 10.07
C LEU A 310 -4.45 3.21 8.99
N ILE A 311 -5.28 2.21 9.23
CA ILE A 311 -6.46 1.88 8.43
C ILE A 311 -7.67 2.26 9.27
N ALA A 312 -8.27 3.43 9.02
CA ALA A 312 -9.33 3.94 9.89
C ALA A 312 -10.55 4.53 9.21
N ASN A 313 -11.73 4.33 9.82
CA ASN A 313 -13.00 4.90 9.35
C ASN A 313 -13.35 4.54 7.89
N ASN A 314 -12.84 3.42 7.34
CA ASN A 314 -13.15 3.03 5.98
C ASN A 314 -14.45 2.20 5.93
N ASN A 315 -15.24 2.38 4.88
CA ASN A 315 -16.39 1.54 4.58
C ASN A 315 -16.07 0.62 3.38
N VAL A 316 -15.92 -0.67 3.64
CA VAL A 316 -15.48 -1.67 2.67
C VAL A 316 -16.65 -2.57 2.26
N ASN A 317 -17.17 -2.34 1.06
CA ASN A 317 -18.35 -2.98 0.48
C ASN A 317 -17.98 -3.92 -0.68
N VAL A 318 -17.25 -4.98 -0.39
CA VAL A 318 -16.82 -5.99 -1.38
C VAL A 318 -17.40 -7.36 -1.07
N ALA A 319 -17.36 -8.30 -2.02
CA ALA A 319 -17.58 -9.72 -1.74
C ALA A 319 -16.21 -10.44 -1.67
N GLY A 320 -16.05 -11.42 -0.78
CA GLY A 320 -14.78 -12.13 -0.61
C GLY A 320 -13.87 -11.48 0.44
N GLN A 321 -12.68 -11.01 0.05
CA GLN A 321 -11.72 -10.44 1.00
C GLN A 321 -11.86 -8.92 1.11
N GLY A 322 -12.29 -8.46 2.29
CA GLY A 322 -12.52 -7.04 2.59
C GLY A 322 -11.24 -6.31 2.93
N ILE A 323 -10.65 -6.64 4.08
CA ILE A 323 -9.33 -6.17 4.50
C ILE A 323 -8.45 -7.41 4.64
N THR A 324 -7.29 -7.41 3.97
CA THR A 324 -6.42 -8.58 3.92
C THR A 324 -4.95 -8.19 3.72
N THR A 325 -4.11 -9.20 3.69
CA THR A 325 -2.64 -9.11 3.66
C THR A 325 -2.14 -9.57 2.28
N GLN A 326 -1.11 -8.92 1.72
CA GLN A 326 -0.47 -9.35 0.47
C GLN A 326 0.05 -10.80 0.57
N TRP A 327 -0.32 -11.64 -0.39
CA TRP A 327 0.21 -13.00 -0.53
C TRP A 327 1.74 -13.07 -0.66
N GLY A 328 2.31 -14.18 -0.18
CA GLY A 328 3.75 -14.48 -0.27
C GLY A 328 4.60 -13.88 0.85
N TYR A 329 4.34 -12.64 1.26
CA TYR A 329 5.25 -11.89 2.13
C TYR A 329 4.69 -11.56 3.52
N THR A 330 3.36 -11.46 3.69
CA THR A 330 2.78 -10.88 4.92
C THR A 330 1.83 -11.82 5.66
N ASP A 331 1.70 -13.08 5.24
CA ASP A 331 0.71 -13.98 5.83
C ASP A 331 1.09 -14.34 7.29
N PRO A 332 0.29 -13.93 8.29
CA PRO A 332 0.51 -14.22 9.70
C PRO A 332 0.50 -15.72 10.06
N ALA A 333 -0.08 -16.59 9.22
CA ALA A 333 -0.25 -18.02 9.50
C ALA A 333 0.71 -18.93 8.70
N ALA A 334 1.28 -18.45 7.60
CA ALA A 334 2.17 -19.24 6.75
C ALA A 334 3.10 -18.32 5.94
N PRO A 335 4.23 -17.87 6.52
CA PRO A 335 5.29 -17.24 5.76
C PRO A 335 5.69 -18.15 4.59
N GLN A 336 5.43 -17.72 3.36
CA GLN A 336 5.89 -18.49 2.21
C GLN A 336 7.31 -18.05 1.84
N ASN A 337 7.60 -16.75 1.93
CA ASN A 337 8.90 -16.16 1.62
C ASN A 337 9.32 -15.15 2.70
N GLY A 338 10.59 -15.21 3.14
CA GLY A 338 11.20 -14.24 4.06
C GLY A 338 11.15 -14.60 5.55
N ASN A 339 12.01 -13.95 6.35
CA ASN A 339 12.02 -14.06 7.81
C ASN A 339 10.86 -13.24 8.40
N ASN A 340 9.67 -13.86 8.53
CA ASN A 340 8.41 -13.19 8.87
C ASN A 340 8.10 -13.13 10.37
N SER A 341 8.83 -13.85 11.23
CA SER A 341 8.53 -13.89 12.67
C SER A 341 8.82 -12.58 13.40
N ASP A 342 9.74 -11.76 12.86
CA ASP A 342 10.14 -10.46 13.42
C ASP A 342 9.60 -9.26 12.60
N ARG A 343 8.81 -9.51 11.54
CA ARG A 343 8.69 -8.59 10.38
C ARG A 343 7.57 -7.56 10.43
N TYR A 344 6.65 -7.60 11.41
CA TYR A 344 5.56 -6.61 11.47
C TYR A 344 5.45 -6.01 12.85
N LYS A 345 5.80 -4.72 12.95
CA LYS A 345 5.59 -3.88 14.14
C LYS A 345 4.11 -3.64 14.47
N GLY A 346 3.20 -4.22 13.67
CA GLY A 346 1.76 -4.06 13.80
C GLY A 346 1.21 -3.03 12.84
N ASN A 347 -0.09 -3.10 12.58
CA ASN A 347 -0.86 -2.03 11.96
C ASN A 347 -2.05 -1.66 12.87
N TYR A 348 -2.63 -0.49 12.65
CA TYR A 348 -3.78 0.00 13.40
C TYR A 348 -5.02 -0.06 12.52
N TYR A 349 -6.01 -0.85 12.92
CA TYR A 349 -7.29 -0.98 12.24
C TYR A 349 -8.39 -0.44 13.15
N ILE A 350 -8.89 0.75 12.87
CA ILE A 350 -9.76 1.49 13.80
C ILE A 350 -11.06 1.92 13.13
N ASN A 351 -12.21 1.65 13.74
CA ASN A 351 -13.52 2.13 13.27
C ASN A 351 -13.87 1.74 11.80
N ASN A 352 -13.32 0.65 11.27
CA ASN A 352 -13.66 0.23 9.91
C ASN A 352 -14.97 -0.57 9.89
N THR A 353 -15.73 -0.41 8.81
CA THR A 353 -16.92 -1.20 8.52
C THR A 353 -16.62 -2.12 7.34
N VAL A 354 -16.67 -3.44 7.57
CA VAL A 354 -16.50 -4.46 6.52
C VAL A 354 -17.83 -5.20 6.31
N ASN A 355 -18.43 -4.98 5.15
CA ASN A 355 -19.80 -5.39 4.83
C ASN A 355 -19.87 -6.61 3.91
N ARG A 356 -21.10 -7.06 3.65
CA ARG A 356 -21.45 -8.06 2.61
C ARG A 356 -20.80 -9.43 2.83
N GLY A 357 -20.52 -9.76 4.10
CA GLY A 357 -19.87 -11.02 4.46
C GLY A 357 -18.38 -11.08 4.09
N ALA A 358 -17.77 -9.95 3.71
CA ALA A 358 -16.36 -9.92 3.38
C ALA A 358 -15.48 -10.21 4.60
N SER A 359 -14.35 -10.89 4.39
CA SER A 359 -13.42 -11.22 5.46
C SER A 359 -12.56 -10.03 5.88
N PHE A 360 -12.11 -10.07 7.13
CA PHE A 360 -11.13 -9.17 7.70
C PHE A 360 -9.95 -10.01 8.20
N LYS A 361 -8.73 -9.72 7.74
CA LYS A 361 -7.50 -10.35 8.24
C LYS A 361 -6.48 -9.26 8.60
N ALA A 362 -6.18 -9.16 9.89
CA ALA A 362 -5.12 -8.29 10.39
C ALA A 362 -3.74 -8.94 10.25
N THR A 363 -2.71 -8.10 10.13
CA THR A 363 -1.30 -8.50 10.26
C THR A 363 -0.94 -8.83 11.72
N ASN A 364 0.20 -9.48 11.95
CA ASN A 364 0.71 -9.73 13.31
C ASN A 364 0.95 -8.43 14.09
N ASN A 365 0.95 -8.53 15.43
CA ASN A 365 1.22 -7.45 16.38
C ASN A 365 0.29 -6.22 16.21
N SER A 366 -0.89 -6.42 15.62
CA SER A 366 -1.77 -5.31 15.25
C SER A 366 -2.74 -4.92 16.35
N THR A 367 -3.26 -3.71 16.24
CA THR A 367 -4.35 -3.19 17.07
C THR A 367 -5.61 -3.12 16.22
N VAL A 368 -6.67 -3.82 16.64
CA VAL A 368 -7.96 -3.92 15.94
C VAL A 368 -9.04 -3.40 16.89
N GLU A 369 -9.48 -2.17 16.68
CA GLU A 369 -10.39 -1.49 17.62
C GLU A 369 -11.63 -0.92 16.95
N ASN A 370 -12.79 -1.05 17.62
CA ASN A 370 -14.04 -0.41 17.22
C ASN A 370 -14.52 -0.77 15.79
N ASN A 371 -14.06 -1.88 15.23
CA ASN A 371 -14.45 -2.30 13.89
C ASN A 371 -15.76 -3.08 13.92
N THR A 372 -16.48 -3.04 12.81
CA THR A 372 -17.61 -3.92 12.54
C THR A 372 -17.30 -4.80 11.34
N CYS A 373 -17.54 -6.10 11.45
CA CYS A 373 -17.35 -7.05 10.35
C CYS A 373 -18.40 -8.16 10.40
N SER A 374 -19.08 -8.38 9.28
CA SER A 374 -20.07 -9.44 9.17
C SER A 374 -19.52 -10.76 8.64
N GLY A 375 -18.30 -10.76 8.09
CA GLY A 375 -17.61 -11.96 7.60
C GLY A 375 -16.62 -12.55 8.61
N THR A 376 -15.79 -13.48 8.13
CA THR A 376 -14.74 -14.08 8.96
C THR A 376 -13.68 -13.05 9.34
N VAL A 377 -13.26 -13.06 10.61
CA VAL A 377 -12.20 -12.19 11.14
C VAL A 377 -11.02 -13.05 11.60
N ILE A 378 -9.79 -12.63 11.29
CA ILE A 378 -8.55 -13.25 11.78
C ILE A 378 -7.66 -12.15 12.38
N SER A 379 -7.27 -12.32 13.66
CA SER A 379 -6.59 -11.25 14.43
C SER A 379 -5.16 -10.94 13.99
N GLY A 380 -4.45 -11.88 13.36
CA GLY A 380 -2.99 -11.89 13.36
C GLY A 380 -2.45 -12.33 14.74
N VAL A 381 -1.25 -12.92 14.79
CA VAL A 381 -0.58 -13.35 16.03
C VAL A 381 -0.25 -12.12 16.89
N ASN A 382 -0.23 -12.28 18.22
CA ASN A 382 0.14 -11.23 19.18
C ASN A 382 -0.65 -9.91 19.02
N SER A 383 -1.89 -9.98 18.57
CA SER A 383 -2.68 -8.78 18.26
C SER A 383 -3.69 -8.47 19.37
N THR A 384 -4.12 -7.20 19.43
CA THR A 384 -5.12 -6.74 20.39
C THR A 384 -6.43 -6.45 19.66
N LEU A 385 -7.51 -7.09 20.08
CA LEU A 385 -8.87 -6.85 19.60
C LEU A 385 -9.68 -6.20 20.72
N LYS A 386 -10.11 -4.95 20.52
CA LYS A 386 -10.87 -4.22 21.55
C LYS A 386 -12.14 -3.56 21.02
N ASN A 387 -13.24 -3.68 21.76
CA ASN A 387 -14.50 -2.97 21.49
C ASN A 387 -15.03 -3.13 20.06
N ASN A 388 -14.78 -4.27 19.42
CA ASN A 388 -15.29 -4.57 18.10
C ASN A 388 -16.67 -5.23 18.16
N ALA A 389 -17.44 -5.10 17.08
CA ALA A 389 -18.69 -5.84 16.88
C ALA A 389 -18.58 -6.76 15.66
N PHE A 390 -18.34 -8.05 15.91
CA PHE A 390 -18.12 -9.06 14.88
C PHE A 390 -19.25 -10.08 14.88
N THR A 391 -20.04 -10.09 13.81
CA THR A 391 -21.16 -11.04 13.69
C THR A 391 -20.77 -12.34 12.97
N GLY A 392 -19.61 -12.37 12.32
CA GLY A 392 -19.03 -13.56 11.71
C GLY A 392 -18.17 -14.37 12.69
N VAL A 393 -17.42 -15.34 12.15
CA VAL A 393 -16.49 -16.17 12.92
C VAL A 393 -15.17 -15.44 13.11
N VAL A 394 -14.78 -15.20 14.36
CA VAL A 394 -13.49 -14.64 14.73
C VAL A 394 -12.53 -15.77 15.06
N THR A 395 -11.36 -15.79 14.42
CA THR A 395 -10.24 -16.65 14.78
C THR A 395 -9.17 -15.80 15.46
N LEU A 396 -9.07 -15.97 16.78
CA LEU A 396 -8.08 -15.32 17.62
C LEU A 396 -6.80 -16.17 17.58
N GLN A 397 -5.81 -15.67 16.85
CA GLN A 397 -4.51 -16.30 16.68
C GLN A 397 -3.74 -16.30 18.00
N SER A 398 -2.72 -17.17 18.09
CA SER A 398 -1.95 -17.33 19.33
C SER A 398 -1.33 -16.02 19.82
N GLY A 399 -1.23 -15.84 21.14
CA GLY A 399 -0.68 -14.62 21.77
C GLY A 399 -1.59 -13.40 21.70
N SER A 400 -2.73 -13.48 21.02
CA SER A 400 -3.65 -12.35 20.84
C SER A 400 -4.63 -12.22 22.01
N ASN A 401 -5.06 -10.99 22.27
CA ASN A 401 -6.00 -10.67 23.33
C ASN A 401 -7.29 -10.08 22.77
N ALA A 402 -8.43 -10.45 23.35
CA ALA A 402 -9.75 -9.92 23.00
C ALA A 402 -10.39 -9.29 24.25
N THR A 403 -10.69 -7.99 24.20
CA THR A 403 -11.28 -7.25 25.33
C THR A 403 -12.53 -6.48 24.91
N GLU A 404 -13.62 -6.57 25.68
CA GLU A 404 -14.83 -5.75 25.50
C GLU A 404 -15.48 -5.87 24.10
N ASN A 405 -15.30 -6.98 23.39
CA ASN A 405 -15.90 -7.17 22.07
C ASN A 405 -17.30 -7.80 22.16
N THR A 406 -18.12 -7.55 21.15
CA THR A 406 -19.35 -8.33 20.87
C THR A 406 -19.07 -9.28 19.70
N ILE A 407 -19.12 -10.60 19.93
CA ILE A 407 -18.70 -11.61 18.97
C ILE A 407 -19.72 -12.76 18.88
N THR A 408 -20.20 -13.10 17.68
CA THR A 408 -21.08 -14.27 17.52
C THR A 408 -20.34 -15.59 17.77
N THR A 409 -19.19 -15.79 17.12
CA THR A 409 -18.39 -17.00 17.31
C THR A 409 -16.92 -16.66 17.41
N LEU A 410 -16.29 -17.03 18.53
CA LEU A 410 -14.86 -16.87 18.73
C LEU A 410 -14.18 -18.24 18.76
N LYS A 411 -13.10 -18.40 17.99
CA LYS A 411 -12.18 -19.54 18.03
C LYS A 411 -10.84 -19.07 18.59
N ALA A 412 -10.47 -19.55 19.77
CA ALA A 412 -9.19 -19.22 20.41
C ALA A 412 -8.15 -20.32 20.13
N LEU A 413 -7.05 -19.95 19.48
CA LEU A 413 -6.01 -20.90 19.03
C LEU A 413 -4.90 -21.14 20.06
N GLY A 414 -4.92 -20.45 21.20
CA GLY A 414 -4.04 -20.71 22.34
C GLY A 414 -3.24 -19.47 22.78
N ASN A 415 -2.69 -19.49 24.00
CA ASN A 415 -1.99 -18.34 24.58
C ASN A 415 -2.79 -17.02 24.44
N ASN A 416 -4.09 -17.08 24.73
CA ASN A 416 -5.01 -15.96 24.52
C ASN A 416 -5.57 -15.46 25.86
N THR A 417 -5.73 -14.14 25.97
CA THR A 417 -6.47 -13.52 27.08
C THR A 417 -7.78 -12.91 26.56
N ILE A 418 -8.90 -13.34 27.12
CA ILE A 418 -10.24 -12.97 26.67
C ILE A 418 -10.97 -12.33 27.86
N ILE A 419 -11.19 -11.02 27.84
CA ILE A 419 -11.69 -10.24 29.00
C ILE A 419 -12.94 -9.43 28.65
N GLY A 420 -14.01 -9.56 29.43
CA GLY A 420 -15.14 -8.62 29.34
C GLY A 420 -15.91 -8.66 28.01
N ASN A 421 -15.80 -9.74 27.23
CA ASN A 421 -16.46 -9.85 25.93
C ASN A 421 -17.87 -10.43 26.09
N ASN A 422 -18.75 -10.04 25.18
CA ASN A 422 -20.04 -10.69 24.95
C ASN A 422 -19.92 -11.65 23.75
N ILE A 423 -19.85 -12.95 24.01
CA ILE A 423 -19.55 -13.99 23.02
C ILE A 423 -20.67 -15.04 23.00
N THR A 424 -21.44 -15.15 21.91
CA THR A 424 -22.49 -16.18 21.82
C THR A 424 -21.92 -17.60 21.89
N LEU A 425 -20.93 -17.92 21.04
CA LEU A 425 -20.25 -19.22 21.03
C LEU A 425 -18.73 -19.05 21.14
N LEU A 426 -18.15 -19.57 22.23
CA LEU A 426 -16.70 -19.60 22.44
C LEU A 426 -16.14 -21.02 22.24
N ASN A 427 -15.26 -21.18 21.25
CA ASN A 427 -14.55 -22.43 20.95
C ASN A 427 -13.07 -22.29 21.32
N ILE A 428 -12.62 -23.07 22.30
CA ILE A 428 -11.22 -23.14 22.71
C ILE A 428 -10.58 -24.35 22.03
N THR A 429 -9.62 -24.08 21.14
CA THR A 429 -8.94 -25.11 20.35
C THR A 429 -7.44 -25.19 20.62
N GLY A 430 -6.90 -24.32 21.48
CA GLY A 430 -5.51 -24.35 21.94
C GLY A 430 -5.37 -24.13 23.44
N SER A 431 -4.23 -24.53 24.00
CA SER A 431 -3.90 -24.41 25.44
C SER A 431 -3.56 -22.98 25.86
N ASN A 432 -3.46 -22.74 27.17
CA ASN A 432 -3.08 -21.45 27.78
C ASN A 432 -4.08 -20.33 27.43
N VAL A 433 -5.38 -20.58 27.64
CA VAL A 433 -6.41 -19.55 27.42
C VAL A 433 -7.00 -19.11 28.75
N ALA A 434 -6.96 -17.80 28.99
CA ALA A 434 -7.59 -17.17 30.14
C ALA A 434 -8.87 -16.43 29.71
N MET A 435 -9.99 -16.75 30.37
CA MET A 435 -11.30 -16.15 30.15
C MET A 435 -11.74 -15.46 31.43
N ILE A 436 -11.90 -14.13 31.39
CA ILE A 436 -12.17 -13.29 32.56
C ILE A 436 -13.43 -12.46 32.29
N ASN A 437 -14.47 -12.62 33.11
CA ASN A 437 -15.68 -11.77 33.09
C ASN A 437 -16.36 -11.70 31.70
N ASN A 438 -16.41 -12.81 30.97
CA ASN A 438 -17.09 -12.87 29.67
C ASN A 438 -18.53 -13.35 29.83
N THR A 439 -19.45 -12.82 29.03
CA THR A 439 -20.83 -13.29 28.92
C THR A 439 -21.03 -14.09 27.64
N GLY A 440 -21.92 -15.08 27.64
CA GLY A 440 -22.16 -15.90 26.46
C GLY A 440 -23.13 -17.05 26.66
N ASP A 441 -23.50 -17.72 25.57
CA ASP A 441 -24.48 -18.81 25.59
C ASP A 441 -23.81 -20.18 25.69
N SER A 442 -22.63 -20.36 25.08
CA SER A 442 -21.98 -21.66 25.00
C SER A 442 -20.45 -21.57 24.98
N LEU A 443 -19.83 -22.47 25.74
CA LEU A 443 -18.38 -22.70 25.77
C LEU A 443 -18.08 -24.14 25.36
N TYR A 444 -17.23 -24.30 24.34
CA TYR A 444 -16.72 -25.59 23.89
C TYR A 444 -15.20 -25.62 24.01
N VAL A 445 -14.67 -26.65 24.68
CA VAL A 445 -13.24 -26.85 24.89
C VAL A 445 -12.86 -28.21 24.33
N ILE A 446 -11.91 -28.25 23.39
CA ILE A 446 -11.40 -29.51 22.84
C ILE A 446 -10.70 -30.32 23.96
N SER A 447 -10.86 -31.65 23.95
CA SER A 447 -10.22 -32.53 24.93
C SER A 447 -8.69 -32.50 24.82
N GLY A 448 -7.99 -32.66 25.95
CA GLY A 448 -6.53 -32.71 25.99
C GLY A 448 -5.83 -31.34 26.04
N LEU A 449 -6.57 -30.23 26.06
CA LEU A 449 -6.01 -28.90 26.27
C LEU A 449 -5.59 -28.68 27.73
N THR A 450 -4.55 -27.85 27.92
CA THR A 450 -3.96 -27.54 29.23
C THR A 450 -4.05 -26.04 29.53
N ASN A 451 -4.04 -25.69 30.83
CA ASN A 451 -4.03 -24.30 31.32
C ASN A 451 -5.20 -23.46 30.77
N ILE A 452 -6.41 -24.01 30.79
CA ILE A 452 -7.64 -23.27 30.48
C ILE A 452 -8.20 -22.70 31.78
N THR A 453 -8.21 -21.38 31.91
CA THR A 453 -8.67 -20.67 33.10
C THR A 453 -9.94 -19.91 32.79
N SER A 454 -10.95 -20.03 33.65
CA SER A 454 -12.18 -19.22 33.61
C SER A 454 -12.42 -18.61 34.98
N CYS A 455 -12.54 -17.28 35.04
CA CYS A 455 -12.96 -16.58 36.25
C CYS A 455 -14.07 -15.57 35.92
N ASN A 456 -15.05 -15.50 36.82
CA ASN A 456 -16.08 -14.49 36.84
C ASN A 456 -16.01 -13.85 38.23
N ASP A 457 -15.75 -12.54 38.28
CA ASP A 457 -15.80 -11.72 39.49
C ASP A 457 -17.23 -11.21 39.76
#